data_AF-A0A2D6U3B0-F1
#
_entry.id   AF-A0A2D6U3B0-F1
#
_cell.length_a   1.000
_cell.length_b   1.000
_cell.length_c   1.000
_cell.angle_alpha   90.00
_cell.angle_beta   90.00
_cell.angle_gamma   90.00
#
_symmetry.space_group_name_H-M   'P 1'
#
loop_
_entity.id
_entity.type
_entity.pdbx_description
1 polymer ?
#
loop_
_entity_poly.entity_id
_entity_poly.type
_entity_poly.pdbx_seq_one_letter_code
_entity_poly.pdbx_strand_id
1 'polypeptide(L)'
;MSEVLKLTEILTEVQNFITKDGQIVPAQRNFYQKLRDKMNNHTGLFNEVEVGPLLLETRLEVLELTDEDYTAIYNIIMDRFGLSKRLEEEDQLRQELEIKVKLRKEAEQKARAEAIIKEKAEAEAKAKAEAELKAQIEIEERLMAEAQEKILAEENARKEAEEKIRLEEEARARAEEIAKLEEETRLKAEENARLMEEARIQAEEEARMKAEIEASMKAEQDAKIKAEEEARIKAEEEARIKEIQDKIKAEEDEKLRIAKEAHQKMVEEAIRITNAERLAEQAKIDAEVEEARKVAEQERLAEQAKIDAEIEKVRMMSEREAAQKLADEKAKLAEEEAALAAKEAEEAANSKEIPDLPPFDQ
;
A
#
# COMPACT_ATOMS: atom_id res chain seq x y z
N MET A 1 18.83 37.76 -14.10
CA MET A 1 20.02 38.52 -13.68
C MET A 1 20.80 38.85 -14.94
N SER A 2 21.27 40.09 -15.10
CA SER A 2 22.19 40.45 -16.18
C SER A 2 23.51 39.73 -15.95
N GLU A 3 23.92 38.93 -16.92
CA GLU A 3 25.13 38.10 -16.87
C GLU A 3 26.37 38.97 -16.73
N VAL A 4 27.34 38.56 -15.90
CA VAL A 4 28.57 39.32 -15.61
C VAL A 4 29.76 38.45 -15.96
N LEU A 5 30.49 38.80 -17.02
CA LEU A 5 31.76 38.14 -17.35
C LEU A 5 32.87 38.68 -16.44
N LYS A 6 33.94 37.91 -16.27
CA LYS A 6 35.16 38.43 -15.66
C LYS A 6 35.98 39.20 -16.69
N LEU A 7 36.70 40.21 -16.22
CA LEU A 7 37.73 40.93 -17.00
C LEU A 7 38.62 39.97 -17.81
N THR A 8 39.07 38.90 -17.16
CA THR A 8 39.94 37.89 -17.77
C THR A 8 39.27 37.14 -18.92
N GLU A 9 37.96 36.92 -18.87
CA GLU A 9 37.24 36.20 -19.92
C GLU A 9 37.11 37.06 -21.18
N ILE A 10 36.72 38.32 -21.02
CA ILE A 10 36.59 39.27 -22.14
C ILE A 10 37.94 39.52 -22.80
N LEU A 11 38.99 39.76 -22.00
CA LEU A 11 40.34 39.95 -22.55
C LEU A 11 40.88 38.68 -23.21
N THR A 12 40.55 37.50 -22.70
CA THR A 12 40.97 36.23 -23.31
C THR A 12 40.33 36.03 -24.68
N GLU A 13 39.05 36.35 -24.86
CA GLU A 13 38.38 36.26 -26.16
C GLU A 13 38.99 37.21 -27.19
N VAL A 14 39.27 38.47 -26.79
CA VAL A 14 39.96 39.44 -27.66
C VAL A 14 41.38 38.98 -27.99
N GLN A 15 42.11 38.46 -27.01
CA GLN A 15 43.46 37.95 -27.21
C GLN A 15 43.46 36.74 -28.18
N ASN A 16 42.52 35.82 -28.02
CA ASN A 16 42.36 34.66 -28.90
C ASN A 16 42.06 35.09 -30.34
N PHE A 17 41.22 36.11 -30.53
CA PHE A 17 40.97 36.68 -31.86
C PHE A 17 42.26 37.23 -32.48
N ILE A 18 43.02 38.03 -31.73
CA ILE A 18 44.27 38.65 -32.20
C ILE A 18 45.34 37.60 -32.53
N THR A 19 45.38 36.48 -31.81
CA THR A 19 46.39 35.43 -32.04
C THR A 19 45.91 34.31 -32.97
N LYS A 20 44.67 34.36 -33.45
CA LYS A 20 44.03 33.27 -34.21
C LYS A 20 44.79 32.87 -35.47
N ASP A 21 45.26 33.86 -36.23
CA ASP A 21 45.93 33.65 -37.51
C ASP A 21 47.47 33.64 -37.39
N GLY A 22 48.00 33.66 -36.16
CA GLY A 22 49.44 33.67 -35.88
C GLY A 22 50.16 34.97 -36.26
N GLN A 23 49.46 35.95 -36.83
CA GLN A 23 49.96 37.28 -37.18
C GLN A 23 49.39 38.33 -36.22
N ILE A 24 50.26 39.13 -35.61
CA ILE A 24 49.84 40.19 -34.68
C ILE A 24 49.64 41.49 -35.46
N VAL A 25 48.40 41.87 -35.69
CA VAL A 25 48.06 43.15 -36.33
C VAL A 25 48.25 44.30 -35.31
N PRO A 26 49.05 45.34 -35.63
CA PRO A 26 49.32 46.44 -34.68
C PRO A 26 48.08 47.17 -34.18
N ALA A 27 47.11 47.43 -35.06
CA ALA A 27 45.85 48.09 -34.70
C ALA A 27 45.01 47.26 -33.71
N GLN A 28 44.93 45.94 -33.91
CA GLN A 28 44.21 45.03 -33.01
C GLN A 28 44.92 44.91 -31.66
N ARG A 29 46.25 44.86 -31.64
CA ARG A 29 47.05 44.89 -30.40
C ARG A 29 46.87 46.19 -29.62
N ASN A 30 46.81 47.33 -30.31
CA ASN A 30 46.55 48.63 -29.69
C ASN A 30 45.14 48.67 -29.09
N PHE A 31 44.12 48.17 -29.80
CA PHE A 31 42.77 48.00 -29.29
C PHE A 31 42.73 47.16 -28.01
N TYR A 32 43.42 46.01 -27.98
CA TYR A 32 43.51 45.18 -26.77
C TYR A 32 44.15 45.90 -25.57
N GLN A 33 45.23 46.65 -25.80
CA GLN A 33 45.90 47.40 -24.73
C GLN A 33 44.98 48.49 -24.16
N LYS A 34 44.33 49.26 -25.03
CA LYS A 34 43.38 50.32 -24.65
C LYS A 34 42.15 49.77 -23.95
N LEU A 35 41.59 48.68 -24.46
CA LEU A 35 40.46 48.01 -23.82
C LEU A 35 40.85 47.49 -22.43
N ARG A 36 42.01 46.84 -22.31
CA ARG A 36 42.52 46.36 -21.02
C ARG A 36 42.68 47.48 -20.00
N ASP A 37 43.23 48.62 -20.41
CA ASP A 37 43.40 49.78 -19.52
C ASP A 37 42.05 50.36 -19.09
N LYS A 38 41.09 50.51 -20.02
CA LYS A 38 39.73 50.98 -19.69
C LYS A 38 39.03 50.02 -18.74
N MET A 39 39.08 48.73 -19.02
CA MET A 39 38.41 47.72 -18.19
C MET A 39 39.07 47.57 -16.81
N ASN A 40 40.40 47.71 -16.69
CA ASN A 40 41.08 47.73 -15.39
C ASN A 40 40.66 48.92 -14.51
N ASN A 41 40.26 50.03 -15.13
CA ASN A 41 39.80 51.24 -14.44
C ASN A 41 38.27 51.31 -14.30
N HIS A 42 37.54 50.34 -14.86
CA HIS A 42 36.08 50.26 -14.76
C HIS A 42 35.67 49.81 -13.37
N THR A 43 34.75 50.53 -12.75
CA THR A 43 34.27 50.26 -11.38
C THR A 43 32.94 49.51 -11.32
N GLY A 44 32.32 49.28 -12.48
CA GLY A 44 31.04 48.57 -12.61
C GLY A 44 31.18 47.06 -12.85
N LEU A 45 30.08 46.42 -13.21
CA LEU A 45 30.03 44.99 -13.50
C LEU A 45 30.20 44.79 -15.01
N PHE A 46 31.05 43.86 -15.44
CA PHE A 46 31.19 43.55 -16.86
C PHE A 46 30.02 42.72 -17.41
N ASN A 47 28.83 43.31 -17.39
CA ASN A 47 27.63 42.77 -18.01
C ASN A 47 27.48 43.24 -19.46
N GLU A 48 26.58 42.62 -20.21
CA GLU A 48 26.33 42.93 -21.62
C GLU A 48 26.07 44.44 -21.86
N VAL A 49 25.36 45.09 -20.92
CA VAL A 49 24.98 46.50 -20.99
C VAL A 49 26.16 47.44 -20.74
N GLU A 50 27.14 47.05 -19.93
CA GLU A 50 28.32 47.84 -19.59
C GLU A 50 29.51 47.57 -20.52
N VAL A 51 29.66 46.33 -21.00
CA VAL A 51 30.78 45.93 -21.87
C VAL A 51 30.61 46.46 -23.29
N GLY A 52 29.39 46.52 -23.82
CA GLY A 52 29.11 47.10 -25.13
C GLY A 52 29.61 48.54 -25.29
N PRO A 53 29.24 49.46 -24.38
CA PRO A 53 29.76 50.83 -24.34
C PRO A 53 31.28 50.91 -24.21
N LEU A 54 31.90 50.11 -23.34
CA LEU A 54 33.37 50.09 -23.17
C LEU A 54 34.10 49.67 -24.45
N LEU A 55 33.56 48.70 -25.20
CA LEU A 55 34.11 48.29 -26.49
C LEU A 55 33.97 49.40 -27.54
N LEU A 56 32.83 50.07 -27.57
CA LEU A 56 32.56 51.18 -28.49
C LEU A 56 33.46 52.39 -28.20
N GLU A 57 33.62 52.77 -26.93
CA GLU A 57 34.56 53.82 -26.54
C GLU A 57 36.00 53.48 -26.95
N THR A 58 36.42 52.22 -26.76
CA THR A 58 37.74 51.78 -27.20
C THR A 58 37.90 51.90 -28.72
N ARG A 59 36.85 51.56 -29.49
CA ARG A 59 36.85 51.68 -30.95
C ARG A 59 36.97 53.13 -31.41
N LEU A 60 36.32 54.05 -30.70
CA LEU A 60 36.41 55.49 -30.97
C LEU A 60 37.82 56.05 -30.71
N GLU A 61 38.58 55.44 -29.79
CA GLU A 61 39.99 55.79 -29.55
C GLU A 61 40.96 55.13 -30.53
N VAL A 62 40.63 53.95 -31.05
CA VAL A 62 41.47 53.19 -31.99
C VAL A 62 40.82 53.20 -33.38
N LEU A 63 40.93 54.35 -34.05
CA LEU A 63 40.34 54.56 -35.38
C LEU A 63 40.97 53.69 -36.47
N GLU A 64 42.20 53.23 -36.26
CA GLU A 64 42.97 52.36 -37.17
C GLU A 64 42.45 50.92 -37.23
N LEU A 65 41.57 50.51 -36.30
CA LEU A 65 40.93 49.20 -36.34
C LEU A 65 39.84 49.20 -37.42
N THR A 66 39.80 48.16 -38.26
CA THR A 66 38.79 48.03 -39.30
C THR A 66 37.41 47.77 -38.69
N ASP A 67 36.35 48.18 -39.38
CA ASP A 67 34.97 47.91 -38.92
C ASP A 67 34.66 46.41 -38.92
N GLU A 68 35.24 45.65 -39.84
CA GLU A 68 35.14 44.19 -39.88
C GLU A 68 35.78 43.55 -38.66
N ASP A 69 37.01 43.95 -38.29
CA ASP A 69 37.70 43.44 -37.09
C ASP A 69 36.98 43.83 -35.80
N TYR A 70 36.51 45.07 -35.71
CA TYR A 70 35.74 45.53 -34.54
C TYR A 70 34.44 44.73 -34.39
N THR A 71 33.69 44.57 -35.48
CA THR A 71 32.44 43.80 -35.48
C THR A 71 32.69 42.34 -35.12
N ALA A 72 33.78 41.75 -35.61
CA ALA A 72 34.16 40.38 -35.25
C ALA A 72 34.50 40.26 -33.75
N ILE A 73 35.31 41.18 -33.20
CA ILE A 73 35.66 41.20 -31.78
C ILE A 73 34.41 41.41 -30.92
N TYR A 74 33.55 42.36 -31.29
CA TYR A 74 32.31 42.66 -30.59
C TYR A 74 31.39 41.43 -30.54
N ASN A 75 31.16 40.77 -31.69
CA ASN A 75 30.29 39.61 -31.77
C ASN A 75 30.82 38.42 -30.96
N ILE A 76 32.13 38.16 -30.97
CA ILE A 76 32.73 37.07 -30.17
C ILE A 76 32.47 37.30 -28.67
N ILE A 77 32.61 38.55 -28.20
CA ILE A 77 32.36 38.89 -26.80
C ILE A 77 30.86 38.79 -26.48
N MET A 78 29.97 39.25 -27.35
CA MET A 78 28.52 39.16 -27.15
C MET A 78 28.01 37.71 -27.20
N ASP A 79 28.55 36.89 -28.09
CA ASP A 79 28.26 35.45 -28.15
C ASP A 79 28.73 34.72 -26.88
N ARG A 80 29.79 35.21 -26.23
CA ARG A 80 30.29 34.66 -24.96
C ARG A 80 29.30 34.85 -23.81
N PHE A 81 28.62 36.00 -23.74
CA PHE A 81 27.48 36.19 -22.84
C PHE A 81 26.38 35.15 -23.18
N GLY A 82 25.94 35.08 -24.43
CA GLY A 82 24.93 34.08 -24.85
C GLY A 82 25.31 32.59 -24.61
N LEU A 83 26.61 32.25 -24.55
CA LEU A 83 27.10 30.91 -24.28
C LEU A 83 27.12 30.57 -22.79
N SER A 84 27.57 31.50 -21.94
CA SER A 84 27.70 31.26 -20.50
C SER A 84 26.33 31.12 -19.85
N LYS A 85 25.34 31.95 -20.24
CA LYS A 85 23.93 31.74 -19.86
C LYS A 85 23.39 30.35 -20.22
N ARG A 86 23.66 29.85 -21.43
CA ARG A 86 23.22 28.50 -21.85
C ARG A 86 23.89 27.39 -21.05
N LEU A 87 25.15 27.58 -20.67
CA LEU A 87 25.90 26.62 -19.86
C LEU A 87 25.36 26.56 -18.43
N GLU A 88 25.02 27.71 -17.83
CA GLU A 88 24.36 27.77 -16.51
C GLU A 88 22.98 27.09 -16.53
N GLU A 89 22.17 27.34 -17.56
CA GLU A 89 20.88 26.68 -17.75
C GLU A 89 21.04 25.16 -17.93
N GLU A 90 22.06 24.71 -18.68
CA GLU A 90 22.38 23.29 -18.84
C GLU A 90 22.82 22.63 -17.52
N ASP A 91 23.67 23.30 -16.73
CA ASP A 91 24.12 22.80 -15.43
C ASP A 91 22.98 22.72 -14.41
N GLN A 92 22.07 23.69 -14.41
CA GLN A 92 20.85 23.65 -13.60
C GLN A 92 19.97 22.45 -14.00
N LEU A 93 19.75 22.25 -15.31
CA LEU A 93 19.01 21.10 -15.82
C LEU A 93 19.68 19.77 -15.44
N ARG A 94 21.01 19.69 -15.51
CA ARG A 94 21.78 18.51 -15.09
C ARG A 94 21.60 18.21 -13.60
N GLN A 95 21.69 19.23 -12.75
CA GLN A 95 21.47 19.06 -11.31
C GLN A 95 20.02 18.64 -11.00
N GLU A 96 19.04 19.24 -11.66
CA GLU A 96 17.63 18.89 -11.51
C GLU A 96 17.38 17.43 -11.94
N LEU A 97 17.96 17.01 -13.07
CA LEU A 97 17.88 15.63 -13.55
C LEU A 97 18.55 14.66 -12.57
N GLU A 98 19.70 15.01 -11.99
CA GLU A 98 20.39 14.17 -11.02
C GLU A 98 19.56 13.99 -9.73
N ILE A 99 18.92 15.06 -9.25
CA ILE A 99 18.00 15.02 -8.11
C ILE A 99 16.78 14.14 -8.44
N LYS A 100 16.14 14.34 -9.60
CA LYS A 100 15.01 13.52 -10.06
C LYS A 100 15.36 12.04 -10.15
N VAL A 101 16.56 11.71 -10.64
CA VAL A 101 17.04 10.32 -10.72
C VAL A 101 17.27 9.72 -9.33
N LYS A 102 17.86 10.47 -8.39
CA LYS A 102 18.03 10.02 -6.99
C LYS A 102 16.68 9.77 -6.32
N LEU A 103 15.74 10.71 -6.44
CA LEU A 103 14.39 10.57 -5.88
C LEU A 103 13.64 9.38 -6.49
N ARG A 104 13.73 9.17 -7.80
CA ARG A 104 13.12 8.01 -8.46
C ARG A 104 13.72 6.70 -7.97
N LYS A 105 15.05 6.64 -7.80
CA LYS A 105 15.74 5.44 -7.32
C LYS A 105 15.38 5.13 -5.87
N GLU A 106 15.26 6.14 -5.02
CA GLU A 106 14.84 5.99 -3.63
C GLU A 106 13.36 5.54 -3.54
N ALA A 107 12.47 6.15 -4.32
CA ALA A 107 11.07 5.74 -4.41
C ALA A 107 10.92 4.29 -4.90
N GLU A 108 11.71 3.89 -5.91
CA GLU A 108 11.72 2.52 -6.42
C GLU A 108 12.25 1.52 -5.38
N GLN A 109 13.31 1.88 -4.64
CA GLN A 109 13.83 1.04 -3.56
C GLN A 109 12.81 0.88 -2.42
N LYS A 110 12.13 1.96 -2.03
CA LYS A 110 11.08 1.93 -1.02
C LYS A 110 9.90 1.06 -1.46
N ALA A 111 9.44 1.22 -2.71
CA ALA A 111 8.36 0.40 -3.27
C ALA A 111 8.74 -1.09 -3.34
N ARG A 112 9.98 -1.41 -3.73
CA ARG A 112 10.48 -2.79 -3.72
C ARG A 112 10.56 -3.38 -2.31
N ALA A 113 11.03 -2.60 -1.33
CA ALA A 113 11.09 -3.04 0.06
C ALA A 113 9.69 -3.31 0.63
N GLU A 114 8.74 -2.43 0.37
CA GLU A 114 7.34 -2.59 0.80
C GLU A 114 6.67 -3.81 0.13
N ALA A 115 6.92 -4.03 -1.17
CA ALA A 115 6.42 -5.21 -1.88
C ALA A 115 6.96 -6.52 -1.26
N ILE A 116 8.26 -6.57 -0.92
CA ILE A 116 8.86 -7.76 -0.27
C ILE A 116 8.25 -8.01 1.12
N ILE A 117 8.00 -6.96 1.89
CA ILE A 117 7.37 -7.09 3.22
C ILE A 117 5.95 -7.64 3.07
N LYS A 118 5.18 -7.10 2.13
CA LYS A 118 3.81 -7.54 1.86
C LYS A 118 3.76 -9.00 1.40
N GLU A 119 4.65 -9.39 0.48
CA GLU A 119 4.74 -10.76 -0.03
C GLU A 119 5.11 -11.76 1.08
N LYS A 120 6.06 -11.39 1.96
CA LYS A 120 6.40 -12.23 3.13
C LYS A 120 5.24 -12.36 4.10
N ALA A 121 4.54 -11.28 4.40
CA ALA A 121 3.39 -11.30 5.31
C ALA A 121 2.24 -12.16 4.74
N GLU A 122 1.97 -12.05 3.44
CA GLU A 122 0.96 -12.87 2.77
C GLU A 122 1.35 -14.35 2.74
N ALA A 123 2.62 -14.66 2.46
CA ALA A 123 3.13 -16.03 2.48
C ALA A 123 3.06 -16.66 3.88
N GLU A 124 3.42 -15.90 4.92
CA GLU A 124 3.34 -16.38 6.31
C GLU A 124 1.88 -16.59 6.76
N ALA A 125 0.99 -15.67 6.42
CA ALA A 125 -0.45 -15.82 6.71
C ALA A 125 -1.03 -17.06 6.02
N LYS A 126 -0.67 -17.29 4.74
CA LYS A 126 -1.11 -18.47 3.99
C LYS A 126 -0.56 -19.77 4.59
N ALA A 127 0.72 -19.79 4.96
CA ALA A 127 1.33 -20.96 5.59
C ALA A 127 0.69 -21.29 6.94
N LYS A 128 0.37 -20.27 7.74
CA LYS A 128 -0.32 -20.45 9.03
C LYS A 128 -1.73 -20.98 8.84
N ALA A 129 -2.49 -20.43 7.88
CA ALA A 129 -3.83 -20.91 7.56
C ALA A 129 -3.84 -22.36 7.05
N GLU A 130 -2.87 -22.73 6.19
CA GLU A 130 -2.72 -24.10 5.70
C GLU A 130 -2.36 -25.08 6.83
N ALA A 131 -1.46 -24.69 7.73
CA ALA A 131 -1.09 -25.51 8.89
C ALA A 131 -2.27 -25.70 9.86
N GLU A 132 -3.06 -24.66 10.10
CA GLU A 132 -4.25 -24.73 10.96
C GLU A 132 -5.35 -25.61 10.36
N LEU A 133 -5.60 -25.49 9.05
CA LEU A 133 -6.55 -26.35 8.35
C LEU A 133 -6.11 -27.82 8.40
N LYS A 134 -4.82 -28.10 8.19
CA LYS A 134 -4.28 -29.46 8.28
C LYS A 134 -4.42 -30.04 9.68
N ALA A 135 -4.18 -29.23 10.72
CA ALA A 135 -4.37 -29.65 12.10
C ALA A 135 -5.85 -29.93 12.44
N GLN A 136 -6.79 -29.13 11.91
CA GLN A 136 -8.22 -29.39 12.07
C GLN A 136 -8.65 -30.69 11.40
N ILE A 137 -8.19 -30.95 10.17
CA ILE A 137 -8.47 -32.20 9.46
C ILE A 137 -7.92 -33.40 10.23
N GLU A 138 -6.70 -33.33 10.75
CA GLU A 138 -6.10 -34.42 11.54
C GLU A 138 -6.87 -34.69 12.83
N ILE A 139 -7.35 -33.65 13.51
CA ILE A 139 -8.20 -33.78 14.70
C ILE A 139 -9.54 -34.45 14.33
N GLU A 140 -10.17 -34.04 13.24
CA GLU A 140 -11.44 -34.58 12.77
C GLU A 140 -11.31 -36.06 12.35
N GLU A 141 -10.26 -36.41 11.61
CA GLU A 141 -9.95 -37.80 11.25
C GLU A 141 -9.73 -38.68 12.48
N ARG A 142 -9.05 -38.15 13.51
CA ARG A 142 -8.83 -38.88 14.77
C ARG A 142 -10.13 -39.08 15.54
N LEU A 143 -10.99 -38.08 15.59
CA LEU A 143 -12.30 -38.18 16.26
C LEU A 143 -13.22 -39.17 15.54
N MET A 144 -13.21 -39.17 14.20
CA MET A 144 -13.94 -40.12 13.37
C MET A 144 -13.44 -41.55 13.61
N ALA A 145 -12.12 -41.76 13.66
CA ALA A 145 -11.53 -43.06 13.96
C ALA A 145 -11.90 -43.56 15.37
N GLU A 146 -11.82 -42.69 16.39
CA GLU A 146 -12.22 -43.04 17.77
C GLU A 146 -13.72 -43.35 17.88
N ALA A 147 -14.57 -42.62 17.14
CA ALA A 147 -16.01 -42.89 17.09
C ALA A 147 -16.31 -44.24 16.44
N GLN A 148 -15.65 -44.57 15.32
CA GLN A 148 -15.78 -45.87 14.65
C GLN A 148 -15.32 -47.03 15.55
N GLU A 149 -14.21 -46.85 16.28
CA GLU A 149 -13.72 -47.87 17.21
C GLU A 149 -14.71 -48.11 18.36
N LYS A 150 -15.32 -47.05 18.91
CA LYS A 150 -16.37 -47.18 19.94
C LYS A 150 -17.62 -47.89 19.43
N ILE A 151 -18.09 -47.56 18.22
CA ILE A 151 -19.25 -48.23 17.61
C ILE A 151 -18.96 -49.71 17.42
N LEU A 152 -17.78 -50.07 16.90
CA LEU A 152 -17.40 -51.46 16.72
C LEU A 152 -17.27 -52.21 18.05
N ALA A 153 -16.72 -51.56 19.08
CA ALA A 153 -16.63 -52.14 20.42
C ALA A 153 -18.01 -52.38 21.05
N GLU A 154 -18.94 -51.43 20.90
CA GLU A 154 -20.32 -51.57 21.38
C GLU A 154 -21.08 -52.66 20.63
N GLU A 155 -20.91 -52.77 19.31
CA GLU A 155 -21.53 -53.83 18.51
C GLU A 155 -21.02 -55.21 18.90
N ASN A 156 -19.70 -55.37 19.10
CA ASN A 156 -19.11 -56.62 19.55
C ASN A 156 -19.60 -57.00 20.96
N ALA A 157 -19.64 -56.06 21.90
CA ALA A 157 -20.15 -56.30 23.24
C ALA A 157 -21.63 -56.71 23.24
N ARG A 158 -22.43 -56.14 22.33
CA ARG A 158 -23.84 -56.52 22.15
C ARG A 158 -23.98 -57.93 21.57
N LYS A 159 -23.19 -58.29 20.55
CA LYS A 159 -23.19 -59.65 19.97
C LYS A 159 -22.80 -60.71 21.00
N GLU A 160 -21.78 -60.46 21.80
CA GLU A 160 -21.39 -61.36 22.89
C GLU A 160 -22.50 -61.52 23.95
N ALA A 161 -23.19 -60.42 24.30
CA ALA A 161 -24.30 -60.48 25.24
C ALA A 161 -25.50 -61.27 24.68
N GLU A 162 -25.83 -61.08 23.40
CA GLU A 162 -26.93 -61.78 22.71
C GLU A 162 -26.62 -63.27 22.53
N GLU A 163 -25.39 -63.63 22.16
CA GLU A 163 -24.95 -65.02 22.08
C GLU A 163 -25.01 -65.71 23.44
N LYS A 164 -24.61 -65.02 24.51
CA LYS A 164 -24.70 -65.56 25.88
C LYS A 164 -26.16 -65.82 26.30
N ILE A 165 -27.08 -64.91 25.98
CA ILE A 165 -28.52 -65.10 26.25
C ILE A 165 -29.03 -66.31 25.47
N ARG A 166 -28.68 -66.44 24.18
CA ARG A 166 -29.10 -67.59 23.35
C ARG A 166 -28.59 -68.92 23.91
N LEU A 167 -27.33 -68.98 24.34
CA LEU A 167 -26.75 -70.18 24.94
C LEU A 167 -27.41 -70.54 26.28
N GLU A 168 -27.80 -69.56 27.09
CA GLU A 168 -28.53 -69.76 28.34
C GLU A 168 -29.97 -70.25 28.11
N GLU A 169 -30.66 -69.71 27.11
CA GLU A 169 -31.98 -70.18 26.68
C GLU A 169 -31.93 -71.60 26.12
N GLU A 170 -30.94 -71.93 25.28
CA GLU A 170 -30.74 -73.29 24.75
C GLU A 170 -30.44 -74.29 25.87
N ALA A 171 -29.60 -73.92 26.84
CA ALA A 171 -29.31 -74.74 28.01
C ALA A 171 -30.56 -74.97 28.87
N ARG A 172 -31.40 -73.95 29.06
CA ARG A 172 -32.66 -74.05 29.79
C ARG A 172 -33.68 -74.93 29.07
N ALA A 173 -33.81 -74.79 27.74
CA ALA A 173 -34.68 -75.61 26.93
C ALA A 173 -34.28 -77.10 27.00
N ARG A 174 -32.98 -77.41 26.91
CA ARG A 174 -32.47 -78.77 27.10
C ARG A 174 -32.73 -79.31 28.51
N ALA A 175 -32.56 -78.49 29.54
CA ALA A 175 -32.86 -78.89 30.91
C ALA A 175 -34.36 -79.18 31.11
N GLU A 176 -35.25 -78.39 30.49
CA GLU A 176 -36.70 -78.63 30.52
C GLU A 176 -37.09 -79.89 29.73
N GLU A 177 -36.44 -80.16 28.59
CA GLU A 177 -36.63 -81.38 27.82
C GLU A 177 -36.19 -82.63 28.59
N ILE A 178 -35.02 -82.59 29.25
CA ILE A 178 -34.56 -83.66 30.13
C ILE A 178 -35.53 -83.85 31.30
N ALA A 179 -36.02 -82.78 31.92
CA ALA A 179 -37.01 -82.87 33.00
C ALA A 179 -38.34 -83.49 32.53
N LYS A 180 -38.81 -83.16 31.32
CA LYS A 180 -40.01 -83.78 30.72
C LYS A 180 -39.79 -85.26 30.42
N LEU A 181 -38.61 -85.65 29.92
CA LEU A 181 -38.26 -87.05 29.70
C LEU A 181 -38.13 -87.83 31.02
N GLU A 182 -37.58 -87.23 32.07
CA GLU A 182 -37.54 -87.81 33.42
C GLU A 182 -38.94 -87.96 34.04
N GLU A 183 -39.82 -86.97 33.84
CA GLU A 183 -41.22 -87.05 34.26
C GLU A 183 -41.98 -88.12 33.47
N GLU A 184 -41.78 -88.20 32.15
CA GLU A 184 -42.40 -89.22 31.29
C GLU A 184 -41.90 -90.62 31.64
N THR A 185 -40.61 -90.79 31.96
CA THR A 185 -40.06 -92.08 32.42
C THR A 185 -40.52 -92.44 33.83
N ARG A 186 -40.70 -91.48 34.74
CA ARG A 186 -41.32 -91.69 36.06
C ARG A 186 -42.79 -92.10 35.91
N LEU A 187 -43.55 -91.42 35.06
CA LEU A 187 -44.93 -91.76 34.75
C LEU A 187 -45.03 -93.15 34.12
N LYS A 188 -44.16 -93.49 33.16
CA LYS A 188 -44.08 -94.86 32.60
C LYS A 188 -43.66 -95.90 33.64
N ALA A 189 -42.86 -95.55 34.63
CA ALA A 189 -42.49 -96.46 35.73
C ALA A 189 -43.62 -96.64 36.76
N GLU A 190 -44.36 -95.58 37.07
CA GLU A 190 -45.55 -95.61 37.94
C GLU A 190 -46.75 -96.31 37.25
N GLU A 191 -46.88 -96.13 35.94
CA GLU A 191 -47.85 -96.82 35.08
C GLU A 191 -47.48 -98.30 34.91
N ASN A 192 -46.20 -98.64 34.70
CA ASN A 192 -45.74 -100.05 34.70
C ASN A 192 -45.90 -100.72 36.08
N ALA A 193 -45.83 -99.97 37.19
CA ALA A 193 -46.12 -100.50 38.52
C ALA A 193 -47.62 -100.75 38.76
N ARG A 194 -48.52 -100.06 38.02
CA ARG A 194 -49.98 -100.34 38.01
C ARG A 194 -50.40 -101.36 36.94
N LEU A 195 -49.64 -101.51 35.87
CA LEU A 195 -49.91 -102.44 34.75
C LEU A 195 -49.16 -103.78 34.85
N MET A 196 -48.54 -104.09 35.99
CA MET A 196 -48.00 -105.41 36.30
C MET A 196 -49.07 -106.38 36.84
N GLU A 197 -50.32 -106.25 36.41
CA GLU A 197 -51.37 -107.25 36.66
C GLU A 197 -52.13 -107.70 35.41
N GLU A 198 -51.97 -107.08 34.22
CA GLU A 198 -52.70 -107.62 33.06
C GLU A 198 -52.04 -107.31 31.71
N ALA A 199 -51.90 -108.38 30.92
CA ALA A 199 -51.63 -108.40 29.47
C ALA A 199 -50.18 -108.19 29.00
N ARG A 200 -49.39 -109.23 29.26
CA ARG A 200 -48.44 -109.79 28.29
C ARG A 200 -49.16 -110.01 26.93
N ILE A 201 -48.47 -109.68 25.83
CA ILE A 201 -48.75 -110.00 24.41
C ILE A 201 -49.46 -108.87 23.62
N GLN A 202 -48.68 -108.07 22.86
CA GLN A 202 -48.92 -107.58 21.47
C GLN A 202 -48.25 -106.21 21.20
N ALA A 203 -46.91 -106.09 21.14
CA ALA A 203 -46.29 -104.82 20.70
C ALA A 203 -44.83 -104.91 20.21
N GLU A 204 -44.42 -105.96 19.48
CA GLU A 204 -43.02 -106.06 19.00
C GLU A 204 -42.81 -105.60 17.54
N GLU A 205 -43.86 -105.32 16.77
CA GLU A 205 -43.71 -104.90 15.35
C GLU A 205 -44.16 -103.45 15.03
N GLU A 206 -44.94 -102.77 15.87
CA GLU A 206 -45.29 -101.35 15.65
C GLU A 206 -44.25 -100.35 16.19
N ALA A 207 -43.40 -100.76 17.13
CA ALA A 207 -42.43 -99.87 17.79
C ALA A 207 -41.21 -99.55 16.92
N ARG A 208 -40.84 -100.43 15.98
CA ARG A 208 -39.64 -100.24 15.15
C ARG A 208 -39.89 -99.34 13.93
N MET A 209 -41.08 -99.41 13.33
CA MET A 209 -41.39 -98.65 12.11
C MET A 209 -41.86 -97.21 12.40
N LYS A 210 -42.50 -96.94 13.55
CA LYS A 210 -42.78 -95.55 13.99
C LYS A 210 -41.49 -94.79 14.32
N ALA A 211 -40.55 -95.40 15.04
CA ALA A 211 -39.32 -94.73 15.45
C ALA A 211 -38.43 -94.28 14.27
N GLU A 212 -38.40 -95.04 13.17
CA GLU A 212 -37.54 -94.72 12.02
C GLU A 212 -38.15 -93.64 11.10
N ILE A 213 -39.48 -93.64 10.92
CA ILE A 213 -40.18 -92.60 10.14
C ILE A 213 -40.21 -91.27 10.91
N GLU A 214 -40.39 -91.30 12.24
CA GLU A 214 -40.41 -90.10 13.08
C GLU A 214 -39.02 -89.47 13.21
N ALA A 215 -37.96 -90.27 13.27
CA ALA A 215 -36.58 -89.79 13.28
C ALA A 215 -36.17 -89.14 11.93
N SER A 216 -36.57 -89.72 10.80
CA SER A 216 -36.25 -89.17 9.48
C SER A 216 -37.06 -87.89 9.18
N MET A 217 -38.33 -87.81 9.55
CA MET A 217 -39.14 -86.60 9.35
C MET A 217 -38.69 -85.44 10.25
N LYS A 218 -38.33 -85.70 11.51
CA LYS A 218 -37.79 -84.65 12.40
C LYS A 218 -36.46 -84.10 11.89
N ALA A 219 -35.55 -84.96 11.42
CA ALA A 219 -34.26 -84.52 10.90
C ALA A 219 -34.40 -83.64 9.63
N GLU A 220 -35.31 -83.98 8.72
CA GLU A 220 -35.56 -83.18 7.52
C GLU A 220 -36.26 -81.84 7.84
N GLN A 221 -37.21 -81.85 8.77
CA GLN A 221 -37.92 -80.65 9.20
C GLN A 221 -36.99 -79.70 9.98
N ASP A 222 -36.13 -80.21 10.86
CA ASP A 222 -35.12 -79.42 11.58
C ASP A 222 -34.07 -78.82 10.64
N ALA A 223 -33.63 -79.56 9.62
CA ALA A 223 -32.68 -79.06 8.63
C ALA A 223 -33.28 -77.92 7.79
N LYS A 224 -34.57 -78.02 7.43
CA LYS A 224 -35.28 -77.00 6.67
C LYS A 224 -35.56 -75.74 7.51
N ILE A 225 -35.99 -75.90 8.76
CA ILE A 225 -36.24 -74.78 9.69
C ILE A 225 -34.93 -74.02 9.96
N LYS A 226 -33.83 -74.73 10.24
CA LYS A 226 -32.52 -74.08 10.45
C LYS A 226 -32.04 -73.29 9.24
N ALA A 227 -32.18 -73.84 8.03
CA ALA A 227 -31.76 -73.15 6.81
C ALA A 227 -32.63 -71.91 6.49
N GLU A 228 -33.94 -71.99 6.73
CA GLU A 228 -34.87 -70.89 6.49
C GLU A 228 -34.70 -69.77 7.55
N GLU A 229 -34.47 -70.13 8.80
CA GLU A 229 -34.21 -69.19 9.88
C GLU A 229 -32.86 -68.48 9.71
N GLU A 230 -31.79 -69.21 9.33
CA GLU A 230 -30.47 -68.61 9.09
C GLU A 230 -30.48 -67.66 7.88
N ALA A 231 -31.22 -68.02 6.81
CA ALA A 231 -31.39 -67.14 5.66
C ALA A 231 -32.20 -65.87 5.99
N ARG A 232 -33.24 -66.00 6.83
CA ARG A 232 -34.04 -64.86 7.30
C ARG A 232 -33.22 -63.92 8.20
N ILE A 233 -32.45 -64.47 9.14
CA ILE A 233 -31.59 -63.68 10.05
C ILE A 233 -30.54 -62.90 9.25
N LYS A 234 -29.84 -63.55 8.30
CA LYS A 234 -28.85 -62.85 7.45
C LYS A 234 -29.46 -61.71 6.64
N ALA A 235 -30.65 -61.92 6.05
CA ALA A 235 -31.33 -60.89 5.26
C ALA A 235 -31.80 -59.71 6.13
N GLU A 236 -32.28 -59.98 7.35
CA GLU A 236 -32.71 -58.95 8.29
C GLU A 236 -31.50 -58.16 8.84
N GLU A 237 -30.39 -58.83 9.15
CA GLU A 237 -29.14 -58.19 9.57
C GLU A 237 -28.56 -57.30 8.47
N GLU A 238 -28.46 -57.79 7.22
CA GLU A 238 -27.97 -56.99 6.10
C GLU A 238 -28.84 -55.75 5.84
N ALA A 239 -30.17 -55.90 5.90
CA ALA A 239 -31.08 -54.77 5.76
C ALA A 239 -30.91 -53.74 6.88
N ARG A 240 -30.72 -54.20 8.12
CA ARG A 240 -30.55 -53.34 9.29
C ARG A 240 -29.19 -52.64 9.31
N ILE A 241 -28.12 -53.33 8.91
CA ILE A 241 -26.78 -52.74 8.74
C ILE A 241 -26.83 -51.63 7.69
N LYS A 242 -27.50 -51.87 6.56
CA LYS A 242 -27.64 -50.87 5.51
C LYS A 242 -28.44 -49.65 5.97
N GLU A 243 -29.54 -49.85 6.71
CA GLU A 243 -30.32 -48.74 7.27
C GLU A 243 -29.52 -47.90 8.28
N ILE A 244 -28.69 -48.54 9.12
CA ILE A 244 -27.81 -47.85 10.07
C ILE A 244 -26.72 -47.07 9.32
N GLN A 245 -26.09 -47.68 8.30
CA GLN A 245 -25.10 -47.00 7.46
C GLN A 245 -25.68 -45.78 6.75
N ASP A 246 -26.88 -45.89 6.19
CA ASP A 246 -27.55 -44.78 5.51
C ASP A 246 -27.90 -43.65 6.48
N LYS A 247 -28.30 -43.97 7.73
CA LYS A 247 -28.55 -42.97 8.78
C LYS A 247 -27.28 -42.28 9.25
N ILE A 248 -26.20 -43.01 9.49
CA ILE A 248 -24.90 -42.44 9.89
C ILE A 248 -24.41 -41.49 8.79
N LYS A 249 -24.47 -41.92 7.53
CA LYS A 249 -24.04 -41.11 6.39
C LYS A 249 -24.87 -39.84 6.24
N ALA A 250 -26.19 -39.93 6.42
CA ALA A 250 -27.07 -38.76 6.40
C ALA A 250 -26.79 -37.78 7.56
N GLU A 251 -26.47 -38.30 8.76
CA GLU A 251 -26.11 -37.46 9.91
C GLU A 251 -24.73 -36.80 9.74
N GLU A 252 -23.76 -37.51 9.17
CA GLU A 252 -22.44 -36.97 8.82
C GLU A 252 -22.54 -35.89 7.74
N ASP A 253 -23.32 -36.13 6.68
CA ASP A 253 -23.54 -35.15 5.61
C ASP A 253 -24.22 -33.87 6.14
N GLU A 254 -25.18 -34.00 7.05
CA GLU A 254 -25.84 -32.84 7.67
C GLU A 254 -24.92 -32.09 8.64
N LYS A 255 -24.13 -32.80 9.46
CA LYS A 255 -23.10 -32.17 10.31
C LYS A 255 -22.06 -31.43 9.46
N LEU A 256 -21.60 -32.04 8.38
CA LEU A 256 -20.66 -31.43 7.45
C LEU A 256 -21.26 -30.19 6.77
N ARG A 257 -22.54 -30.23 6.41
CA ARG A 257 -23.26 -29.07 5.85
C ARG A 257 -23.34 -27.93 6.85
N ILE A 258 -23.71 -28.21 8.11
CA ILE A 258 -23.78 -27.21 9.18
C ILE A 258 -22.41 -26.61 9.47
N ALA A 259 -21.36 -27.44 9.54
CA ALA A 259 -19.99 -27.00 9.76
C ALA A 259 -19.49 -26.09 8.62
N LYS A 260 -19.77 -26.46 7.36
CA LYS A 260 -19.44 -25.64 6.19
C LYS A 260 -20.18 -24.31 6.20
N GLU A 261 -21.47 -24.31 6.53
CA GLU A 261 -22.28 -23.08 6.60
C GLU A 261 -21.81 -22.15 7.73
N ALA A 262 -21.44 -22.71 8.89
CA ALA A 262 -20.87 -21.96 10.00
C ALA A 262 -19.50 -21.36 9.63
N HIS A 263 -18.62 -22.16 9.01
CA HIS A 263 -17.32 -21.69 8.53
C HIS A 263 -17.48 -20.57 7.51
N GLN A 264 -18.39 -20.72 6.55
CA GLN A 264 -18.66 -19.69 5.55
C GLN A 264 -19.14 -18.39 6.19
N LYS A 265 -20.05 -18.44 7.16
CA LYS A 265 -20.50 -17.24 7.90
C LYS A 265 -19.37 -16.58 8.68
N MET A 266 -18.50 -17.35 9.33
CA MET A 266 -17.33 -16.81 10.03
C MET A 266 -16.37 -16.12 9.07
N VAL A 267 -16.12 -16.71 7.89
CA VAL A 267 -15.27 -16.12 6.86
C VAL A 267 -15.89 -14.83 6.31
N GLU A 268 -17.18 -14.82 6.00
CA GLU A 268 -17.90 -13.63 5.54
C GLU A 268 -17.88 -12.50 6.58
N GLU A 269 -18.04 -12.84 7.86
CA GLU A 269 -17.97 -11.88 8.97
C GLU A 269 -16.55 -11.33 9.16
N ALA A 270 -15.53 -12.18 9.11
CA ALA A 270 -14.14 -11.75 9.17
C ALA A 270 -13.79 -10.78 8.02
N ILE A 271 -14.19 -11.10 6.78
CA ILE A 271 -14.01 -10.22 5.62
C ILE A 271 -14.74 -8.88 5.82
N ARG A 272 -15.94 -8.90 6.41
CA ARG A 272 -16.70 -7.68 6.69
C ARG A 272 -15.98 -6.80 7.72
N ILE A 273 -15.48 -7.39 8.81
CA ILE A 273 -14.74 -6.68 9.86
C ILE A 273 -13.47 -6.06 9.28
N THR A 274 -12.65 -6.83 8.58
CA THR A 274 -11.42 -6.32 7.96
C THR A 274 -11.69 -5.21 6.95
N ASN A 275 -12.76 -5.32 6.16
CA ASN A 275 -13.15 -4.25 5.24
C ASN A 275 -13.65 -3.00 5.96
N ALA A 276 -14.40 -3.15 7.06
CA ALA A 276 -14.86 -2.02 7.85
C ALA A 276 -13.69 -1.28 8.52
N GLU A 277 -12.71 -2.03 9.07
CA GLU A 277 -11.48 -1.47 9.63
C GLU A 277 -10.67 -0.72 8.58
N ARG A 278 -10.46 -1.32 7.39
CA ARG A 278 -9.77 -0.68 6.27
C ARG A 278 -10.47 0.60 5.82
N LEU A 279 -11.80 0.61 5.76
CA LEU A 279 -12.57 1.80 5.39
C LEU A 279 -12.47 2.89 6.47
N ALA A 280 -12.48 2.52 7.75
CA ALA A 280 -12.32 3.46 8.85
C ALA A 280 -10.91 4.06 8.88
N GLU A 281 -9.88 3.26 8.60
CA GLU A 281 -8.49 3.72 8.50
C GLU A 281 -8.31 4.65 7.29
N GLN A 282 -8.87 4.28 6.13
CA GLN A 282 -8.86 5.16 4.96
C GLN A 282 -9.54 6.50 5.24
N ALA A 283 -10.70 6.50 5.91
CA ALA A 283 -11.39 7.74 6.26
C ALA A 283 -10.59 8.63 7.22
N LYS A 284 -9.80 8.05 8.14
CA LYS A 284 -8.89 8.82 9.01
C LYS A 284 -7.76 9.46 8.20
N ILE A 285 -7.15 8.70 7.30
CA ILE A 285 -6.10 9.21 6.42
C ILE A 285 -6.64 10.35 5.55
N ASP A 286 -7.82 10.18 4.96
CA ASP A 286 -8.44 11.21 4.12
C ASP A 286 -8.74 12.49 4.93
N ALA A 287 -9.19 12.36 6.18
CA ALA A 287 -9.41 13.50 7.07
C ALA A 287 -8.10 14.22 7.45
N GLU A 288 -7.03 13.47 7.76
CA GLU A 288 -5.72 14.03 8.07
C GLU A 288 -5.10 14.76 6.87
N VAL A 289 -5.27 14.20 5.66
CA VAL A 289 -4.85 14.86 4.41
C VAL A 289 -5.65 16.14 4.15
N GLU A 290 -6.95 16.15 4.43
CA GLU A 290 -7.78 17.35 4.29
C GLU A 290 -7.36 18.45 5.28
N GLU A 291 -7.06 18.07 6.53
CA GLU A 291 -6.57 19.00 7.54
C GLU A 291 -5.19 19.56 7.16
N ALA A 292 -4.26 18.72 6.72
CA ALA A 292 -2.96 19.15 6.22
C ALA A 292 -3.08 20.10 5.02
N ARG A 293 -4.03 19.87 4.11
CA ARG A 293 -4.32 20.79 3.00
C ARG A 293 -4.82 22.14 3.48
N LYS A 294 -5.73 22.18 4.46
CA LYS A 294 -6.23 23.43 5.05
C LYS A 294 -5.11 24.23 5.70
N VAL A 295 -4.22 23.56 6.44
CA VAL A 295 -3.04 24.20 7.05
C VAL A 295 -2.12 24.78 5.96
N ALA A 296 -1.78 23.99 4.94
CA ALA A 296 -0.94 24.45 3.84
C ALA A 296 -1.57 25.63 3.07
N GLU A 297 -2.89 25.61 2.86
CA GLU A 297 -3.61 26.72 2.22
C GLU A 297 -3.58 27.98 3.08
N GLN A 298 -3.79 27.85 4.40
CA GLN A 298 -3.69 28.98 5.33
C GLN A 298 -2.28 29.58 5.36
N GLU A 299 -1.23 28.75 5.37
CA GLU A 299 0.15 29.22 5.28
C GLU A 299 0.41 29.96 3.97
N ARG A 300 -0.05 29.42 2.84
CA ARG A 300 0.09 30.07 1.53
C ARG A 300 -0.63 31.43 1.48
N LEU A 301 -1.83 31.52 2.05
CA LEU A 301 -2.57 32.78 2.14
C LEU A 301 -1.87 33.78 3.06
N ALA A 302 -1.32 33.32 4.18
CA ALA A 302 -0.57 34.17 5.10
C ALA A 302 0.74 34.68 4.48
N GLU A 303 1.42 33.85 3.70
CA GLU A 303 2.63 34.24 2.96
C GLU A 303 2.29 35.22 1.84
N GLN A 304 1.22 34.98 1.08
CA GLN A 304 0.75 35.91 0.07
C GLN A 304 0.39 37.27 0.68
N ALA A 305 -0.31 37.29 1.82
CA ALA A 305 -0.65 38.54 2.51
C ALA A 305 0.60 39.31 2.99
N LYS A 306 1.67 38.62 3.40
CA LYS A 306 2.95 39.27 3.74
C LYS A 306 3.61 39.88 2.51
N ILE A 307 3.61 39.17 1.37
CA ILE A 307 4.14 39.68 0.11
C ILE A 307 3.37 40.93 -0.32
N ASP A 308 2.05 40.88 -0.29
CA ASP A 308 1.19 42.00 -0.67
C ASP A 308 1.42 43.22 0.25
N ALA A 309 1.58 42.99 1.56
CA ALA A 309 1.91 44.05 2.52
C ALA A 309 3.29 44.67 2.28
N GLU A 310 4.30 43.86 1.90
CA GLU A 310 5.64 44.35 1.59
C GLU A 310 5.63 45.18 0.28
N ILE A 311 4.88 44.74 -0.73
CA ILE A 311 4.67 45.49 -1.99
C ILE A 311 4.03 46.86 -1.68
N GLU A 312 2.97 46.88 -0.88
CA GLU A 312 2.28 48.13 -0.49
C GLU A 312 3.23 49.06 0.29
N LYS A 313 4.07 48.50 1.15
CA LYS A 313 5.07 49.26 1.92
C LYS A 313 6.13 49.88 1.02
N VAL A 314 6.65 49.13 0.04
CA VAL A 314 7.59 49.63 -0.97
C VAL A 314 6.95 50.75 -1.79
N ARG A 315 5.69 50.56 -2.20
CA ARG A 315 4.93 51.58 -2.91
C ARG A 315 4.77 52.86 -2.08
N MET A 316 4.37 52.74 -0.82
CA MET A 316 4.25 53.89 0.09
C MET A 316 5.60 54.60 0.29
N MET A 317 6.71 53.88 0.40
CA MET A 317 8.04 54.50 0.49
C MET A 317 8.39 55.25 -0.79
N SER A 318 8.11 54.68 -1.96
CA SER A 318 8.34 55.34 -3.25
C SER A 318 7.49 56.61 -3.43
N GLU A 319 6.21 56.56 -3.05
CA GLU A 319 5.33 57.74 -3.07
C GLU A 319 5.82 58.82 -2.10
N ARG A 320 6.32 58.43 -0.92
CA ARG A 320 6.86 59.36 0.08
C ARG A 320 8.17 60.00 -0.38
N GLU A 321 9.07 59.24 -0.99
CA GLU A 321 10.29 59.77 -1.62
C GLU A 321 9.96 60.74 -2.77
N ALA A 322 8.98 60.40 -3.62
CA ALA A 322 8.55 61.27 -4.69
C ALA A 322 7.95 62.59 -4.16
N ALA A 323 7.10 62.51 -3.12
CA ALA A 323 6.55 63.68 -2.45
C ALA A 323 7.63 64.54 -1.79
N GLN A 324 8.63 63.91 -1.18
CA GLN A 324 9.77 64.60 -0.57
C GLN A 324 10.62 65.33 -1.61
N LYS A 325 10.96 64.68 -2.73
CA LYS A 325 11.67 65.31 -3.84
C LYS A 325 10.90 66.51 -4.38
N LEU A 326 9.59 66.39 -4.55
CA LEU A 326 8.74 67.49 -5.03
C LEU A 326 8.69 68.65 -4.02
N ALA A 327 8.69 68.36 -2.72
CA ALA A 327 8.75 69.37 -1.68
C ALA A 327 10.10 70.10 -1.64
N ASP A 328 11.21 69.36 -1.77
CA ASP A 328 12.56 69.94 -1.84
C ASP A 328 12.75 70.81 -3.09
N GLU A 329 12.18 70.39 -4.23
CA GLU A 329 12.22 71.14 -5.48
C GLU A 329 11.40 72.43 -5.37
N LYS A 330 10.21 72.37 -4.76
CA LYS A 330 9.40 73.57 -4.44
C LYS A 330 10.10 74.51 -3.46
N ALA A 331 10.79 73.96 -2.45
CA ALA A 331 11.53 74.78 -1.49
C ALA A 331 12.68 75.52 -2.16
N LYS A 332 13.44 74.86 -3.05
CA LYS A 332 14.48 75.51 -3.86
C LYS A 332 13.93 76.62 -4.75
N LEU A 333 12.82 76.36 -5.45
CA LEU A 333 12.16 77.38 -6.29
C LEU A 333 11.72 78.59 -5.46
N ALA A 334 11.15 78.37 -4.26
CA ALA A 334 10.74 79.46 -3.37
C ALA A 334 11.95 80.26 -2.83
N GLU A 335 13.07 79.60 -2.54
CA GLU A 335 14.30 80.25 -2.11
C GLU A 335 14.92 81.08 -3.25
N GLU A 336 14.88 80.57 -4.48
CA GLU A 336 15.34 81.26 -5.68
C GLU A 336 14.45 82.47 -6.01
N GLU A 337 13.12 82.35 -5.91
CA GLU A 337 12.18 83.47 -6.03
C GLU A 337 12.40 84.52 -4.94
N ALA A 338 12.60 84.11 -3.69
CA ALA A 338 12.88 85.03 -2.58
C ALA A 338 14.21 85.76 -2.78
N ALA A 339 15.24 85.08 -3.28
CA ALA A 339 16.52 85.69 -3.62
C ALA A 339 16.39 86.69 -4.78
N LEU A 340 15.58 86.35 -5.80
CA LEU A 340 15.31 87.26 -6.93
C LEU A 340 14.56 88.51 -6.47
N ALA A 341 13.52 88.34 -5.64
CA ALA A 341 12.76 89.44 -5.06
C ALA A 341 13.61 90.32 -4.13
N ALA A 342 14.54 89.73 -3.37
CA ALA A 342 15.50 90.49 -2.56
C ALA A 342 16.46 91.30 -3.44
N LYS A 343 16.92 90.73 -4.56
CA LYS A 343 17.77 91.42 -5.53
C LYS A 343 17.04 92.58 -6.22
N GLU A 344 15.80 92.37 -6.63
CA GLU A 344 14.94 93.42 -7.20
C GLU A 344 14.65 94.53 -6.16
N ALA A 345 14.45 94.18 -4.89
CA ALA A 345 14.30 95.16 -3.82
C ALA A 345 15.59 95.96 -3.56
N GLU A 346 16.75 95.33 -3.68
CA GLU A 346 18.06 95.99 -3.57
C GLU A 346 18.33 96.92 -4.77
N GLU A 347 17.99 96.52 -5.99
CA GLU A 347 18.03 97.39 -7.18
C GLU A 347 17.01 98.55 -7.08
N ALA A 348 15.81 98.30 -6.55
CA ALA A 348 14.80 99.33 -6.29
C ALA A 348 15.23 100.32 -5.19
N ALA A 349 16.03 99.86 -4.21
CA ALA A 349 16.63 100.72 -3.19
C ALA A 349 17.79 101.55 -3.73
N ASN A 350 18.61 100.99 -4.63
CA ASN A 350 19.72 101.69 -5.29
C ASN A 350 19.27 102.68 -6.39
N SER A 351 18.04 102.57 -6.90
CA SER A 351 17.46 103.47 -7.91
C SER A 351 16.66 104.64 -7.31
N LYS A 352 16.51 104.72 -5.98
CA LYS A 352 15.97 105.92 -5.32
C LYS A 352 17.06 106.99 -5.20
N GLU A 353 17.18 107.80 -6.25
CA GLU A 353 17.81 109.11 -6.18
C GLU A 353 17.18 109.95 -5.05
N ILE A 354 18.06 110.52 -4.22
CA ILE A 354 17.76 111.42 -3.12
C ILE A 354 17.14 112.71 -3.70
N PRO A 355 15.90 113.10 -3.32
CA PRO A 355 15.41 114.43 -3.60
C PRO A 355 16.19 115.45 -2.75
N ASP A 356 16.84 116.38 -3.46
CA ASP A 356 17.66 117.46 -2.94
C ASP A 356 16.95 118.24 -1.82
N LEU A 357 17.60 118.32 -0.67
CA LEU A 357 17.13 119.10 0.49
C LEU A 357 17.34 120.59 0.20
N PRO A 358 16.30 121.44 0.26
CA PRO A 358 16.49 122.87 0.13
C PRO A 358 17.21 123.43 1.38
N PRO A 359 18.10 124.43 1.23
CA PRO A 359 18.86 124.97 2.34
C PRO A 359 18.00 125.92 3.19
N PHE A 360 18.27 125.88 4.50
CA PHE A 360 18.14 126.94 5.54
C PHE A 360 16.94 127.89 5.49
N ASP A 361 16.26 128.06 6.64
CA ASP A 361 16.33 129.36 7.35
C ASP A 361 15.73 129.33 8.77
N GLN A 362 16.45 130.03 9.66
CA GLN A 362 16.13 130.56 11.00
C GLN A 362 16.20 129.67 12.24
#